data_AF-A0AA42FLJ4-F1
#
_entry.id   AF-A0AA42FLJ4-F1
#
_cell.length_a   1.000
_cell.length_b   1.000
_cell.length_c   1.000
_cell.angle_alpha   90.00
_cell.angle_beta   90.00
_cell.angle_gamma   90.00
#
_symmetry.space_group_name_H-M   'P 1'
#
loop_
_entity.id
_entity.type
_entity.pdbx_description
1 polymer ?
#
loop_
_entity_poly.entity_id
_entity_poly.type
_entity_poly.pdbx_seq_one_letter_code
_entity_poly.pdbx_strand_id
1 'polypeptide(L)' 'MGRFKLGDKVKVIKDLLGSKLEGYECKVINIDNDYELNIGVSFHDGSETFFSQNELELIQL' A
#
# COMPACT_ATOMS: atom_id res chain seq x y z
N MET A 1 12.45 8.90 -7.98
CA MET A 1 12.68 7.76 -7.07
C MET A 1 11.38 7.50 -6.34
N GLY A 2 10.86 6.28 -6.41
CA GLY A 2 9.59 5.93 -5.75
C GLY A 2 9.73 5.91 -4.23
N ARG A 3 8.64 6.23 -3.52
CA ARG A 3 8.59 6.32 -2.05
C ARG A 3 8.73 4.97 -1.34
N PHE A 4 8.47 3.87 -2.04
CA PHE A 4 8.45 2.50 -1.50
C PHE A 4 9.29 1.53 -2.35
N LYS A 5 9.57 0.37 -1.78
CA LYS A 5 10.25 -0.77 -2.40
C LYS A 5 9.47 -2.06 -2.15
N LEU A 6 9.70 -3.06 -3.00
CA LEU A 6 9.13 -4.39 -2.79
C LEU A 6 9.57 -4.96 -1.44
N GLY A 7 8.60 -5.43 -0.67
CA GLY A 7 8.80 -5.98 0.65
C GLY A 7 8.70 -4.99 1.80
N ASP A 8 8.60 -3.68 1.52
CA ASP A 8 8.37 -2.66 2.55
C ASP A 8 7.06 -2.93 3.30
N LYS A 9 7.09 -2.71 4.62
CA LYS A 9 5.89 -2.71 5.45
C LYS A 9 5.31 -1.31 5.48
N VAL A 10 4.06 -1.19 5.09
CA VAL A 10 3.33 0.07 4.99
C VAL A 10 2.01 -0.01 5.74
N LYS A 11 1.51 1.15 6.17
CA LYS A 11 0.22 1.33 6.82
C LYS A 11 -0.70 2.09 5.88
N VAL A 12 -1.94 1.66 5.78
CA VAL A 12 -2.98 2.43 5.10
C VAL A 12 -3.36 3.61 6.00
N ILE A 13 -3.09 4.83 5.55
CA ILE A 13 -3.41 6.08 6.28
C ILE A 13 -4.67 6.76 5.76
N LYS A 14 -5.10 6.39 4.55
CA LYS A 14 -6.31 6.89 3.92
C LYS A 14 -6.82 5.84 2.95
N ASP A 15 -8.14 5.65 2.87
CA ASP A 15 -8.77 4.76 1.91
C ASP A 15 -9.81 5.52 1.08
N LEU A 16 -9.44 5.86 -0.16
CA LEU A 16 -10.30 6.61 -1.07
C LEU A 16 -11.40 5.75 -1.70
N LEU A 17 -11.24 4.43 -1.69
CA LEU A 17 -12.18 3.47 -2.29
C LEU A 17 -13.27 3.03 -1.30
N GLY A 18 -13.18 3.43 -0.04
CA GLY A 18 -14.25 3.24 0.96
C GLY A 18 -14.34 1.82 1.52
N SER A 19 -13.25 1.04 1.42
CA SER A 19 -13.15 -0.32 1.97
C SER A 19 -12.91 -0.36 3.49
N LYS A 20 -12.72 0.80 4.13
CA LYS A 20 -12.44 0.98 5.57
C LYS A 20 -11.16 0.26 6.02
N LEU A 21 -10.12 0.32 5.19
CA LEU A 21 -8.82 -0.31 5.44
C LEU A 21 -7.82 0.60 6.16
N GLU A 22 -8.22 1.81 6.54
CA GLU A 22 -7.40 2.74 7.31
C GLU A 22 -6.93 2.10 8.63
N GLY A 23 -5.64 2.23 8.93
CA GLY A 23 -5.01 1.65 10.10
C GLY A 23 -4.38 0.27 9.88
N TYR A 24 -4.73 -0.43 8.80
CA TYR A 24 -4.19 -1.76 8.53
C TYR A 24 -2.74 -1.71 8.03
N GLU A 25 -1.97 -2.72 8.44
CA GLU A 25 -0.60 -2.92 8.00
C GLU A 25 -0.57 -3.95 6.87
N CYS A 26 0.23 -3.67 5.85
CA CYS A 26 0.38 -4.52 4.69
C CYS A 26 1.81 -4.46 4.14
N LYS A 27 2.12 -5.37 3.24
CA LYS A 27 3.44 -5.50 2.61
C LYS A 27 3.35 -5.13 1.14
N VAL A 28 4.27 -4.30 0.66
CA VAL A 28 4.36 -3.96 -0.75
C VAL A 28 4.81 -5.18 -1.56
N ILE A 29 4.00 -5.58 -2.53
CA ILE A 29 4.25 -6.72 -3.42
C ILE A 29 4.38 -6.32 -4.89
N ASN A 30 3.91 -5.13 -5.27
CA ASN A 30 4.05 -4.60 -6.62
C ASN A 30 4.15 -3.07 -6.62
N ILE A 31 4.88 -2.50 -7.59
CA ILE A 31 4.99 -1.07 -7.82
C ILE A 31 4.87 -0.82 -9.32
N ASP A 32 3.78 -0.20 -9.72
CA ASP A 32 3.53 0.25 -11.08
C ASP A 32 3.59 1.78 -11.08
N ASN A 33 4.33 2.41 -11.99
CA ASN A 33 4.48 3.88 -12.01
C ASN A 33 3.59 4.55 -13.07
N ASP A 34 2.86 3.78 -13.86
CA ASP A 34 2.03 4.29 -14.96
C ASP A 34 0.57 4.57 -14.54
N TYR A 35 0.19 4.21 -13.31
CA TYR A 35 -1.18 4.33 -12.79
C TYR A 35 -1.27 5.18 -11.52
N GLU A 36 -2.49 5.64 -11.18
CA GLU A 36 -2.77 6.34 -9.91
C GLU A 36 -2.84 5.38 -8.71
N LEU A 37 -3.42 4.19 -8.90
CA LEU A 37 -3.39 3.07 -7.95
C LEU A 37 -2.17 2.20 -8.26
N ASN A 38 -1.07 2.53 -7.61
CA ASN A 38 0.24 2.28 -8.17
C ASN A 38 1.11 1.42 -7.25
N ILE A 39 0.61 1.12 -6.04
CA ILE A 39 1.24 0.25 -5.05
C ILE A 39 0.33 -0.94 -4.77
N GLY A 40 0.75 -2.12 -5.23
CA GLY A 40 0.12 -3.38 -4.86
C GLY A 40 0.60 -3.84 -3.50
N VAL A 41 -0.33 -4.18 -2.62
CA VAL A 41 -0.05 -4.63 -1.24
C VAL A 41 -0.73 -5.96 -0.92
N SER A 42 -0.12 -6.72 -0.03
CA SER A 42 -0.66 -7.95 0.55
C SER A 42 -0.86 -7.78 2.05
N PHE A 43 -2.04 -8.16 2.53
CA PHE A 43 -2.42 -8.18 3.93
C PHE A 43 -2.09 -9.53 4.58
N HIS A 44 -2.09 -9.57 5.92
CA HIS A 44 -1.75 -10.78 6.68
C HIS A 44 -2.73 -11.95 6.47
N ASP A 45 -3.97 -11.67 6.08
CA ASP A 45 -4.99 -12.67 5.74
C ASP A 45 -4.82 -13.26 4.32
N GLY A 46 -3.82 -12.80 3.56
CA GLY A 46 -3.57 -13.20 2.18
C GLY A 46 -4.36 -12.39 1.14
N SER A 47 -5.18 -11.42 1.57
CA SER A 47 -5.87 -10.51 0.66
C SER A 47 -4.87 -9.56 -0.02
N GLU A 48 -5.13 -9.23 -1.28
CA GLU A 48 -4.29 -8.31 -2.06
C GLU A 48 -5.15 -7.18 -2.63
N THR A 49 -4.60 -5.97 -2.67
CA THR A 49 -5.25 -4.81 -3.29
C THR A 49 -4.21 -3.78 -3.74
N PHE A 50 -4.68 -2.71 -4.38
CA PHE A 50 -3.87 -1.60 -4.84
C PHE A 50 -4.28 -0.30 -4.15
N PHE A 51 -3.29 0.50 -3.79
CA PHE A 51 -3.45 1.85 -3.24
C PHE A 51 -2.58 2.83 -4.01
N SER A 52 -2.90 4.13 -3.96
CA SER A 52 -1.96 5.16 -4.36
C SER A 52 -0.86 5.34 -3.33
N GLN A 53 0.30 5.84 -3.76
CA GLN A 53 1.40 6.16 -2.84
C GLN A 53 1.03 7.13 -1.70
N ASN A 54 -0.02 7.94 -1.87
CA ASN A 54 -0.47 8.92 -0.90
C ASN A 54 -1.40 8.33 0.17
N GLU A 55 -1.91 7.13 -0.06
CA GLU A 55 -2.78 6.40 0.87
C GLU A 55 -1.97 5.53 1.84
N LEU A 56 -0.66 5.45 1.65
CA LEU A 56 0.24 4.59 2.39
C LEU A 56 1.33 5.38 3.12
N GLU A 57 1.73 4.87 4.29
CA GLU A 57 2.86 5.35 5.07
C GLU A 57 3.82 4.20 5.40
N LEU A 58 5.12 4.44 5.30
CA LEU A 58 6.13 3.43 5.63
C LEU A 58 6.22 3.24 7.16
N ILE A 59 6.16 2.00 7.63
CA ILE A 59 6.19 1.67 9.07
C ILE A 59 7.63 1.43 9.57
N GLN A 60 8.57 1.07 8.69
CA GLN A 60 9.96 0.77 9.09
C GLN A 60 11.03 1.43 8.20
N LEU A 61 12.02 2.03 8.88
CA LEU A 61 13.34 2.47 8.40
C LEU A 61 14.37 1.35 8.57
#